data_AF-A0A8T5RSH7-F1
#
_entry.id   AF-A0A8T5RSH7-F1
#
_cell.length_a   1.000
_cell.length_b   1.000
_cell.length_c   1.000
_cell.angle_alpha   90.00
_cell.angle_beta   90.00
_cell.angle_gamma   90.00
#
_symmetry.space_group_name_H-M   'P 1'
#
loop_
_entity.id
_entity.type
_entity.pdbx_description
1 polymer ?
#
loop_
_entity_poly.entity_id
_entity_poly.type
_entity_poly.pdbx_seq_one_letter_code
_entity_poly.pdbx_strand_id
1 'polypeptide(L)'
;MELNNFPILLSMELKSIYQLIYKAKFEEALELIEIFEKKRKKASKDELSCLILKGRIYCYIERYKLAIKVGELVYQLCQKLGCITESIDALIFKAHMVYLGQIDE
;
A
#
# COMPACT_ATOMS: atom_id res chain seq x y z
N MET A 1 -21.21 -10.36 3.87
CA MET A 1 -20.75 -9.00 3.54
C MET A 1 -19.72 -9.14 2.43
N GLU A 2 -20.16 -9.00 1.19
CA GLU A 2 -19.28 -9.07 0.03
C GLU A 2 -18.55 -7.74 -0.12
N LEU A 3 -17.23 -7.74 0.04
CA LEU A 3 -16.38 -6.60 -0.26
C LEU A 3 -16.28 -6.46 -1.79
N ASN A 4 -17.19 -5.70 -2.37
CA ASN A 4 -17.11 -5.30 -3.77
C ASN A 4 -15.96 -4.30 -4.00
N ASN A 5 -15.25 -4.55 -5.10
CA ASN A 5 -14.41 -3.65 -5.89
C ASN A 5 -12.97 -3.32 -5.43
N PHE A 6 -12.06 -4.24 -5.75
CA PHE A 6 -10.85 -3.88 -6.50
C PHE A 6 -10.65 -4.88 -7.65
N PRO A 7 -11.07 -4.60 -8.89
CA PRO A 7 -10.72 -5.43 -10.03
C PRO A 7 -9.36 -4.97 -10.56
N ILE A 8 -8.31 -5.20 -9.79
CA ILE A 8 -6.95 -5.21 -10.35
C ILE A 8 -6.59 -6.68 -10.45
N LEU A 9 -6.25 -7.13 -11.65
CA LEU A 9 -5.76 -8.47 -11.89
C LEU A 9 -4.40 -8.59 -11.18
N LEU A 10 -4.42 -8.83 -9.86
CA LEU A 10 -3.22 -8.91 -9.04
C LEU A 10 -2.36 -10.06 -9.58
N SER A 11 -1.10 -9.76 -9.87
CA SER A 11 -0.11 -10.80 -10.16
C SER A 11 -0.12 -11.87 -9.06
N MET A 12 0.31 -13.10 -9.39
CA MET A 12 0.35 -14.18 -8.39
C MET A 12 1.13 -13.77 -7.13
N GLU A 13 2.21 -13.00 -7.29
CA GLU A 13 3.00 -12.46 -6.17
C GLU A 13 2.18 -11.53 -5.28
N LEU A 14 1.40 -10.60 -5.86
CA LEU A 14 0.55 -9.69 -5.09
C LEU A 14 -0.60 -10.41 -4.37
N LYS A 15 -1.16 -11.47 -4.97
CA LYS A 15 -2.14 -12.33 -4.29
C LYS A 15 -1.53 -13.02 -3.07
N SER A 16 -0.30 -13.51 -3.17
CA SER A 16 0.41 -14.12 -2.05
C SER A 16 0.66 -13.11 -0.92
N ILE A 17 1.12 -11.89 -1.26
CA ILE A 17 1.29 -10.81 -0.28
C ILE A 17 -0.04 -10.51 0.42
N TYR A 18 -1.14 -10.39 -0.33
CA TYR A 18 -2.45 -10.14 0.24
C TYR A 18 -2.90 -11.25 1.20
N GLN A 19 -2.67 -12.52 0.85
CA GLN A 19 -2.98 -13.66 1.72
C GLN A 19 -2.17 -13.66 3.02
N LEU A 20 -0.89 -13.26 2.97
CA LEU A 20 -0.06 -13.13 4.16
C LEU A 20 -0.58 -12.02 5.08
N ILE A 21 -0.95 -10.86 4.53
CA ILE A 21 -1.55 -9.75 5.28
C ILE A 21 -2.85 -10.21 5.94
N TYR A 22 -3.72 -10.93 5.21
CA TYR A 22 -4.97 -11.46 5.76
C TYR A 22 -4.74 -12.44 6.93
N LYS A 23 -3.62 -13.17 6.92
CA LYS A 23 -3.19 -14.07 7.99
C LYS A 23 -2.35 -13.37 9.07
N ALA A 24 -2.26 -12.04 9.06
CA ALA A 24 -1.42 -11.23 9.95
C ALA A 24 0.07 -11.61 9.95
N LYS A 25 0.56 -12.23 8.87
CA LYS A 25 1.98 -12.58 8.66
C LYS A 25 2.70 -11.39 8.03
N PHE A 26 2.83 -10.30 8.79
CA PHE A 26 3.26 -9.00 8.28
C PHE A 26 4.73 -8.96 7.86
N GLU A 27 5.61 -9.62 8.61
CA GLU A 27 7.05 -9.69 8.31
C GLU A 27 7.28 -10.45 7.00
N GLU A 28 6.67 -11.64 6.85
CA GLU A 28 6.73 -12.45 5.62
C GLU A 28 6.17 -11.66 4.41
N ALA A 29 5.10 -10.89 4.63
CA ALA A 29 4.52 -10.06 3.59
C ALA A 29 5.47 -8.92 3.17
N LEU A 30 6.16 -8.29 4.12
CA LEU A 30 7.16 -7.26 3.84
C LEU A 30 8.36 -7.81 3.08
N GLU A 31 8.84 -9.00 3.42
CA GLU A 31 9.93 -9.66 2.68
C GLU A 31 9.55 -9.89 1.21
N LEU A 32 8.33 -10.39 0.95
CA LEU A 32 7.84 -10.56 -0.42
C LEU A 32 7.68 -9.23 -1.16
N ILE A 33 7.23 -8.17 -0.47
CA ILE A 33 7.15 -6.82 -1.04
C ILE A 33 8.54 -6.32 -1.45
N GLU A 34 9.56 -6.48 -0.61
CA GLU A 34 10.93 -6.05 -0.95
C GLU A 34 11.47 -6.80 -2.16
N ILE A 35 11.21 -8.11 -2.25
CA ILE A 35 11.57 -8.91 -3.43
C ILE A 35 10.84 -8.39 -4.67
N PHE A 36 9.55 -8.08 -4.54
CA PHE A 36 8.72 -7.56 -5.63
C PHE A 36 9.23 -6.20 -6.14
N GLU A 37 9.50 -5.26 -5.22
CA GLU A 37 10.04 -3.94 -5.52
C GLU A 37 11.40 -4.02 -6.22
N LYS A 38 12.29 -4.94 -5.81
CA LYS A 38 13.59 -5.14 -6.47
C LYS A 38 13.49 -5.63 -7.91
N LYS A 39 12.45 -6.42 -8.24
CA LYS A 39 12.25 -6.97 -9.59
C LYS A 39 11.63 -5.96 -10.56
N ARG A 40 10.79 -5.03 -10.07
CA ARG A 40 10.05 -4.09 -10.90
C ARG A 40 10.82 -2.77 -11.05
N LYS A 41 11.03 -2.33 -12.30
CA LYS A 41 11.76 -1.08 -12.62
C LYS A 41 10.88 0.07 -13.14
N LYS A 42 9.56 -0.12 -13.24
CA LYS A 42 8.66 0.84 -13.91
C LYS A 42 7.35 1.02 -13.16
N ALA A 43 6.97 2.31 -13.05
CA ALA A 43 5.66 2.78 -12.62
C ALA A 43 4.54 1.97 -13.29
N SER A 44 3.82 1.19 -12.49
CA SER A 44 2.75 0.32 -12.96
C SER A 44 1.65 0.20 -11.91
N LYS A 45 0.46 -0.25 -12.32
CA LYS A 45 -0.65 -0.54 -11.37
C LYS A 45 -0.29 -1.61 -10.35
N ASP A 46 0.60 -2.54 -10.72
CA ASP A 46 1.13 -3.53 -9.79
C ASP A 46 2.03 -2.90 -8.72
N GLU A 47 2.90 -1.96 -9.10
CA GLU A 47 3.74 -1.20 -8.16
C GLU A 47 2.87 -0.37 -7.21
N LEU A 48 1.84 0.28 -7.75
CA LEU A 48 0.84 0.99 -6.95
C LEU A 48 0.16 0.06 -5.94
N SER A 49 -0.31 -1.10 -6.39
CA SER A 49 -0.94 -2.09 -5.50
C SER A 49 0.03 -2.57 -4.42
N CYS A 50 1.29 -2.81 -4.76
CA CYS A 50 2.33 -3.21 -3.82
C CYS A 50 2.56 -2.14 -2.73
N LEU A 51 2.68 -0.87 -3.12
CA LEU A 51 2.85 0.24 -2.18
C LEU A 51 1.64 0.40 -1.26
N ILE A 52 0.42 0.26 -1.77
CA ILE A 52 -0.80 0.28 -0.94
C ILE A 52 -0.76 -0.83 0.11
N LEU A 53 -0.39 -2.06 -0.27
CA LEU A 53 -0.28 -3.18 0.66
C LEU A 53 0.81 -2.94 1.71
N LYS A 54 1.96 -2.38 1.32
CA LYS A 54 3.05 -1.99 2.23
C LYS A 54 2.60 -0.96 3.25
N GLY A 55 1.88 0.08 2.81
CA GLY A 55 1.33 1.12 3.67
C GLY A 55 0.36 0.55 4.70
N ARG A 56 -0.52 -0.37 4.28
CA ARG A 56 -1.44 -1.09 5.17
C ARG A 56 -0.69 -1.91 6.21
N ILE A 57 0.35 -2.65 5.82
CA ILE A 57 1.17 -3.39 6.78
C ILE A 57 1.75 -2.44 7.83
N TYR A 58 2.37 -1.33 7.41
CA TYR A 58 2.93 -0.36 8.35
C TYR A 58 1.86 0.25 9.28
N CYS A 59 0.63 0.41 8.83
CA CYS A 59 -0.48 0.79 9.70
C CYS A 59 -0.77 -0.30 10.75
N TYR A 60 -0.87 -1.57 10.33
CA TYR A 60 -1.17 -2.68 11.25
C TYR A 60 -0.11 -2.88 12.33
N ILE A 61 1.16 -2.59 12.02
CA ILE A 61 2.27 -2.68 12.98
C ILE A 61 2.66 -1.33 13.59
N GLU A 62 1.75 -0.35 13.54
CA GLU A 62 1.87 0.98 14.16
C GLU A 62 3.12 1.80 13.76
N ARG A 63 3.70 1.50 12.60
CA ARG A 63 4.81 2.26 12.02
C ARG A 63 4.29 3.45 11.22
N TYR A 64 3.52 4.33 11.87
CA TYR A 64 2.77 5.41 11.22
C TYR A 64 3.63 6.36 10.37
N LYS A 65 4.83 6.72 10.84
CA LYS A 65 5.77 7.55 10.05
C LYS A 65 6.17 6.89 8.72
N LEU A 66 6.33 5.56 8.70
CA LEU A 66 6.61 4.84 7.45
C LEU A 66 5.35 4.73 6.59
N ALA A 67 4.19 4.49 7.20
CA ALA A 67 2.91 4.48 6.50
C ALA A 67 2.63 5.81 5.78
N ILE A 68 2.90 6.95 6.42
CA ILE A 68 2.78 8.29 5.84
C ILE A 68 3.69 8.44 4.61
N LYS A 69 4.98 8.07 4.73
CA LYS A 69 5.92 8.10 3.61
C LYS A 69 5.45 7.26 2.43
N VAL A 70 4.90 6.07 2.71
CA VAL A 70 4.34 5.21 1.67
C VAL A 70 3.08 5.82 1.06
N GLY A 71 2.19 6.42 1.86
CA GLY A 71 1.00 7.13 1.37
C GLY A 71 1.34 8.27 0.41
N GLU A 72 2.40 9.02 0.69
CA GLU A 72 2.93 10.06 -0.21
C GLU A 72 3.40 9.47 -1.56
N LEU A 73 4.13 8.34 -1.52
CA LEU A 73 4.56 7.66 -2.74
C LEU A 73 3.37 7.12 -3.55
N VAL A 74 2.36 6.56 -2.89
CA VAL A 74 1.11 6.12 -3.52
C VAL A 74 0.42 7.30 -4.19
N TYR A 75 0.28 8.44 -3.52
CA TYR A 75 -0.32 9.64 -4.08
C TYR A 75 0.40 10.10 -5.36
N GLN A 76 1.72 10.24 -5.30
CA GLN A 76 2.53 10.65 -6.45
C GLN A 76 2.44 9.65 -7.62
N LEU A 77 2.41 8.35 -7.32
CA LEU A 77 2.27 7.32 -8.35
C LEU A 77 0.87 7.32 -8.96
N CYS A 78 -0.18 7.52 -8.17
CA CYS A 78 -1.55 7.68 -8.66
C CYS A 78 -1.66 8.85 -9.63
N GLN A 79 -1.06 10.01 -9.32
CA GLN A 79 -1.03 11.16 -10.22
C GLN A 79 -0.35 10.81 -11.56
N LYS A 80 0.79 10.13 -11.52
CA LYS A 80 1.52 9.69 -12.73
C LYS A 80 0.71 8.70 -13.58
N LEU A 81 -0.07 7.83 -12.94
CA LEU A 81 -0.87 6.80 -13.61
C LEU A 81 -2.28 7.28 -14.01
N GLY A 82 -2.68 8.49 -13.64
CA GLY A 82 -4.04 9.00 -13.86
C GLY A 82 -5.11 8.35 -12.98
N CYS A 83 -4.72 7.74 -11.86
CA CYS A 83 -5.59 7.08 -10.89
C CYS A 83 -6.15 8.08 -9.88
N ILE A 84 -7.09 8.93 -10.30
CA ILE A 84 -7.59 10.06 -9.49
C ILE A 84 -8.25 9.56 -8.19
N THR A 85 -9.10 8.54 -8.25
CA THR A 85 -9.80 8.02 -7.06
C THR A 85 -8.80 7.50 -6.02
N GLU A 86 -7.83 6.69 -6.45
CA GLU A 86 -6.80 6.14 -5.58
C GLU A 86 -5.86 7.23 -5.03
N SER A 87 -5.73 8.36 -5.72
CA SER A 87 -4.99 9.52 -5.18
C SER A 87 -5.72 10.16 -3.99
N ILE A 88 -7.06 10.22 -4.03
CA ILE A 88 -7.87 10.72 -2.91
C ILE A 88 -7.77 9.76 -1.72
N ASP A 89 -7.89 8.46 -1.98
CA ASP A 89 -7.73 7.43 -0.94
C ASP A 89 -6.36 7.51 -0.26
N ALA A 90 -5.30 7.79 -1.02
CA ALA A 90 -3.96 7.95 -0.48
C ALA A 90 -3.85 9.17 0.47
N LEU A 91 -4.51 10.28 0.14
CA LEU A 91 -4.56 11.48 1.00
C LEU A 91 -5.36 11.22 2.27
N ILE A 92 -6.52 10.56 2.17
CA ILE A 92 -7.33 10.17 3.33
C ILE A 92 -6.53 9.23 4.24
N PHE A 93 -5.85 8.24 3.65
CA PHE A 93 -4.98 7.32 4.38
C PHE A 93 -3.88 8.07 5.14
N LYS A 94 -3.17 9.00 4.47
CA LYS A 94 -2.12 9.82 5.09
C LYS A 94 -2.66 10.61 6.28
N ALA A 95 -3.77 11.33 6.10
CA ALA A 95 -4.41 12.11 7.16
C ALA A 95 -4.78 11.24 8.38
N HIS A 96 -5.32 10.04 8.13
CA HIS A 96 -5.65 9.10 9.19
C HIS A 96 -4.41 8.62 9.96
N MET A 97 -3.29 8.38 9.27
CA MET A 97 -2.04 7.97 9.93
C MET A 97 -1.41 9.08 10.77
N VAL A 98 -1.47 10.33 10.29
CA VAL A 98 -1.04 11.51 11.06
C VAL A 98 -1.83 11.61 12.37
N TYR A 99 -3.16 11.48 12.28
CA TYR A 99 -4.04 11.49 13.45
C TYR A 99 -3.74 10.36 14.43
N LEU A 100 -3.72 9.10 13.98
CA LEU A 100 -3.46 7.94 14.85
C LEU A 100 -2.07 7.98 15.48
N GLY A 101 -1.06 8.39 14.70
CA GLY A 101 0.31 8.48 15.19
C GLY A 101 0.58 9.69 16.09
N GLN A 102 -0.39 10.61 16.24
CA GLN A 102 -0.20 11.89 16.92
C GLN A 102 1.06 12.61 16.43
N ILE A 103 1.26 12.57 15.11
CA ILE A 103 2.44 13.13 14.48
C ILE A 103 2.11 14.58 14.17
N ASP A 104 2.66 15.49 14.96
CA ASP A 104 2.72 16.90 14.57
C ASP A 104 3.75 17.02 13.43
N GLU A 105 3.25 17.09 12.19
CA GLU A 105 4.03 17.47 11.01
C GLU A 105 3.94 18.99 10.77
#